data_AF-A0A8J4X1M5-F1
#
_entry.id   AF-A0A8J4X1M5-F1
#
_cell.length_a   1.000
_cell.length_b   1.000
_cell.length_c   1.000
_cell.angle_alpha   90.00
_cell.angle_beta   90.00
_cell.angle_gamma   90.00
#
_symmetry.space_group_name_H-M   'P 1'
#
loop_
_entity.id
_entity.type
_entity.pdbx_description
1 polymer ?
#
loop_
_entity_poly.entity_id
_entity_poly.type
_entity_poly.pdbx_seq_one_letter_code
_entity_poly.pdbx_strand_id
1 'polypeptide(L)'
;MAATLRLLFSVSRPGSFGASHSLFRPLSLSAHREGFKYVNAQEPANDMKSITDRAAQTLLWTELFRGLGMTMSYLFREPATINYPFEKGPLSPRFRGEHALRRYPSGEERCIACKLCEAICPAQAITIEAEPRADGSRRTTRYDIDMTKCIYCGFCQEACPVDAIVE
;
A
#
# COMPACT_ATOMS: atom_id res chain seq x y z
N MET A 1 -10.73 51.61 -10.26
CA MET A 1 -11.76 51.22 -11.23
C MET A 1 -11.12 50.25 -12.23
N ALA A 2 -11.87 49.19 -12.58
CA ALA A 2 -11.61 48.15 -13.59
C ALA A 2 -10.56 47.06 -13.27
N ALA A 3 -11.03 45.96 -12.67
CA ALA A 3 -10.38 44.66 -12.68
C ALA A 3 -10.90 43.85 -13.89
N THR A 4 -10.00 43.39 -14.77
CA THR A 4 -10.31 42.59 -15.96
C THR A 4 -10.35 41.10 -15.62
N LEU A 5 -11.55 40.52 -15.57
CA LEU A 5 -11.77 39.09 -15.33
C LEU A 5 -11.67 38.32 -16.67
N ARG A 6 -10.79 37.31 -16.73
CA ARG A 6 -10.70 36.37 -17.86
C ARG A 6 -11.93 35.43 -17.85
N LEU A 7 -12.77 35.53 -18.88
CA LEU A 7 -13.87 34.60 -19.14
C LEU A 7 -13.32 33.32 -19.79
N LEU A 8 -13.39 32.20 -19.07
CA LEU A 8 -13.23 30.86 -19.63
C LEU A 8 -14.58 30.43 -20.21
N PHE A 9 -14.67 30.32 -21.54
CA PHE A 9 -15.81 29.69 -22.22
C PHE A 9 -15.72 28.16 -22.03
N SER A 10 -16.62 27.59 -21.22
CA SER A 10 -16.93 26.16 -21.26
C SER A 10 -18.21 25.97 -22.08
N VAL A 11 -18.07 25.27 -23.21
CA VAL A 11 -19.21 24.87 -24.05
C VAL A 11 -19.87 23.65 -23.39
N SER A 12 -20.98 23.86 -22.69
CA SER A 12 -21.87 22.81 -22.21
C SER A 12 -23.07 22.66 -23.17
N ARG A 13 -23.20 21.48 -23.78
CA ARG A 13 -24.33 21.07 -24.63
C ARG A 13 -25.65 21.04 -23.82
N PRO A 14 -26.81 21.27 -24.47
CA PRO A 14 -28.07 21.49 -23.77
C PRO A 14 -28.70 20.17 -23.32
N GLY A 15 -28.81 19.99 -22.01
CA GLY A 15 -29.72 19.02 -21.40
C GLY A 15 -30.97 19.77 -20.92
N SER A 16 -32.12 19.44 -21.49
CA SER A 16 -33.44 19.97 -21.19
C SER A 16 -33.83 19.79 -19.71
N PHE A 17 -33.88 20.89 -18.96
CA PHE A 17 -34.46 20.96 -17.62
C PHE A 17 -35.87 21.57 -17.69
N GLY A 18 -36.88 20.70 -17.74
CA GLY A 18 -38.25 21.04 -17.36
C GLY A 18 -38.43 20.75 -15.87
N ALA A 19 -38.71 21.80 -15.09
CA ALA A 19 -39.04 21.70 -13.67
C ALA A 19 -40.48 21.21 -13.48
N SER A 20 -40.72 20.25 -12.59
CA SER A 20 -41.89 20.28 -11.72
C SER A 20 -41.70 19.36 -10.51
N HIS A 21 -42.23 19.82 -9.38
CA HIS A 21 -42.12 19.27 -8.05
C HIS A 21 -42.77 17.88 -7.90
N SER A 22 -42.03 16.92 -7.35
CA SER A 22 -42.60 15.83 -6.55
C SER A 22 -41.54 15.26 -5.60
N LEU A 23 -41.65 15.64 -4.33
CA LEU A 23 -40.89 15.08 -3.21
C LEU A 23 -41.37 13.64 -2.92
N PHE A 24 -41.00 12.69 -3.77
CA PHE A 24 -41.05 11.27 -3.45
C PHE A 24 -39.83 10.63 -4.09
N ARG A 25 -38.84 10.29 -3.26
CA ARG A 25 -37.68 9.48 -3.69
C ARG A 25 -38.12 8.02 -3.55
N PRO A 26 -38.46 7.29 -4.63
CA PRO A 26 -38.76 5.89 -4.50
C PRO A 26 -37.46 5.18 -4.08
N LEU A 27 -37.46 4.64 -2.86
CA LEU A 27 -36.65 3.48 -2.51
C LEU A 27 -37.01 2.37 -3.50
N SER A 28 -36.01 1.70 -4.05
CA SER A 28 -36.10 0.68 -5.12
C SER A 28 -36.11 1.23 -6.55
N LEU A 29 -34.92 1.51 -7.05
CA LEU A 29 -34.39 0.73 -8.17
C LEU A 29 -32.88 0.64 -7.93
N SER A 30 -32.40 -0.57 -7.66
CA SER A 30 -31.01 -0.92 -7.92
C SER A 30 -30.72 -0.43 -9.33
N ALA A 31 -30.00 0.69 -9.46
CA ALA A 31 -29.41 1.05 -10.73
C ALA A 31 -28.54 -0.14 -11.08
N HIS A 32 -29.01 -0.98 -12.00
CA HIS A 32 -28.24 -2.10 -12.50
C HIS A 32 -26.91 -1.49 -12.96
N ARG A 33 -25.84 -1.77 -12.21
CA ARG A 33 -24.48 -1.48 -12.68
C ARG A 33 -24.25 -2.40 -13.87
N GLU A 34 -24.64 -1.95 -15.06
CA GLU A 34 -23.99 -2.39 -16.30
C GLU A 34 -22.57 -1.84 -16.27
N GLY A 35 -21.71 -2.51 -15.51
CA GLY A 35 -20.41 -1.96 -15.15
C GLY A 35 -19.24 -2.84 -15.50
N PHE A 36 -19.43 -3.87 -16.33
CA PHE A 36 -18.31 -4.66 -16.81
C PHE A 36 -17.91 -4.15 -18.21
N LYS A 37 -16.65 -3.73 -18.33
CA LYS A 37 -16.07 -3.34 -19.62
C LYS A 37 -15.43 -4.56 -20.23
N TYR A 38 -15.94 -5.01 -21.36
CA TYR A 38 -15.23 -5.99 -22.16
C TYR A 38 -13.93 -5.38 -22.68
N VAL A 39 -12.80 -5.95 -22.26
CA VAL A 39 -11.47 -5.58 -22.77
C VAL A 39 -11.30 -6.24 -24.14
N ASN A 40 -10.89 -5.45 -25.13
CA ASN A 40 -10.66 -5.91 -26.52
C ASN A 40 -11.91 -6.43 -27.27
N ALA A 41 -13.11 -5.95 -26.98
CA ALA A 41 -14.33 -6.30 -27.74
C ALA A 41 -14.47 -5.59 -29.11
N GLN A 42 -13.39 -5.03 -29.64
CA GLN A 42 -13.41 -4.24 -30.86
C GLN A 42 -13.03 -5.12 -32.05
N GLU A 43 -13.91 -5.19 -33.04
CA GLU A 43 -13.62 -5.91 -34.28
C GLU A 43 -12.70 -5.08 -35.20
N PRO A 44 -11.73 -5.72 -35.87
CA PRO A 44 -10.84 -5.02 -36.78
C PRO A 44 -11.57 -4.54 -38.04
N ALA A 45 -11.35 -3.28 -38.43
CA ALA A 45 -11.87 -2.75 -39.70
C ALA A 45 -11.33 -3.51 -40.92
N ASN A 46 -12.11 -3.61 -42.00
CA ASN A 46 -11.78 -4.35 -43.24
C ASN A 46 -11.37 -3.43 -44.39
N ASP A 47 -10.93 -2.21 -44.09
CA ASP A 47 -10.52 -1.24 -45.11
C ASP A 47 -9.17 -1.64 -45.72
N MET A 48 -8.99 -1.43 -47.03
CA MET A 48 -7.74 -1.75 -47.75
C MET A 48 -6.50 -1.14 -47.09
N LYS A 49 -6.62 0.08 -46.54
CA LYS A 49 -5.56 0.74 -45.76
C LYS A 49 -5.24 -0.02 -44.46
N SER A 50 -6.26 -0.35 -43.68
CA SER A 50 -6.07 -1.08 -42.41
C SER A 50 -5.52 -2.51 -42.60
N ILE A 51 -5.84 -3.16 -43.73
CA ILE A 51 -5.32 -4.49 -44.07
C ILE A 51 -3.85 -4.41 -44.46
N THR A 52 -3.48 -3.42 -45.29
CA THR A 52 -2.09 -3.20 -45.70
C THR A 52 -1.19 -2.77 -44.53
N ASP A 53 -1.70 -1.93 -43.62
CA ASP A 53 -0.97 -1.54 -42.40
C ASP A 53 -0.73 -2.74 -41.47
N ARG A 54 -1.71 -3.64 -41.29
CA ARG A 54 -1.54 -4.88 -40.49
C ARG A 54 -0.58 -5.86 -41.15
N ALA A 55 -0.62 -5.98 -42.48
CA ALA A 55 0.32 -6.80 -43.23
C ALA A 55 1.75 -6.23 -43.10
N ALA A 56 1.92 -4.91 -43.19
CA ALA A 56 3.19 -4.24 -42.96
C ALA A 56 3.69 -4.43 -41.52
N GLN A 57 2.81 -4.35 -40.52
CA GLN A 57 3.14 -4.64 -39.13
C GLN A 57 3.63 -6.07 -38.93
N THR A 58 3.02 -7.04 -39.63
CA THR A 58 3.36 -8.47 -39.54
C THR A 58 4.70 -8.77 -40.21
N LEU A 59 4.96 -8.19 -41.39
CA LEU A 59 6.16 -8.47 -42.19
C LEU A 59 7.38 -7.64 -41.79
N LEU A 60 7.18 -6.37 -41.41
CA LEU A 60 8.25 -5.42 -41.09
C LEU A 60 8.45 -5.21 -39.59
N TRP A 61 7.70 -5.94 -38.74
CA TRP A 61 7.83 -5.93 -37.28
C TRP A 61 7.87 -4.52 -36.66
N THR A 62 7.05 -3.61 -37.19
CA THR A 62 7.07 -2.19 -36.81
C THR A 62 6.81 -1.98 -35.31
N GLU A 63 5.91 -2.75 -34.71
CA GLU A 63 5.66 -2.70 -33.26
C GLU A 63 6.84 -3.22 -32.42
N LEU A 64 7.63 -4.16 -32.93
CA LEU A 64 8.82 -4.66 -32.22
C LEU A 64 9.88 -3.56 -32.16
N PHE A 65 10.11 -2.86 -33.27
CA PHE A 65 11.02 -1.72 -33.30
C PHE A 65 10.51 -0.54 -32.47
N ARG A 66 9.20 -0.29 -32.44
CA ARG A 66 8.59 0.68 -31.54
C ARG A 66 8.84 0.32 -30.07
N GLY A 67 8.69 -0.95 -29.70
CA GLY A 67 9.00 -1.46 -28.36
C GLY A 67 10.48 -1.34 -28.02
N LEU A 68 11.37 -1.67 -28.97
CA LEU A 68 12.81 -1.54 -28.81
C LEU A 68 13.25 -0.07 -28.66
N GLY A 69 12.60 0.85 -29.37
CA GLY A 69 12.81 2.29 -29.17
C GLY A 69 12.47 2.74 -27.75
N MET A 70 11.43 2.16 -27.14
CA MET A 70 11.08 2.44 -25.75
C MET A 70 12.14 1.91 -24.77
N THR A 71 12.67 0.71 -24.97
CA THR A 71 13.75 0.18 -24.11
C THR A 71 15.04 0.99 -24.27
N MET A 72 15.37 1.42 -25.50
CA MET A 72 16.49 2.33 -25.77
C MET A 72 16.33 3.66 -25.03
N SER A 73 15.10 4.17 -24.87
CA SER A 73 14.86 5.38 -24.06
C SER A 73 15.26 5.21 -22.59
N TYR A 74 15.25 3.99 -22.02
CA TYR A 74 15.72 3.76 -20.65
C TYR A 74 17.25 3.84 -20.52
N LEU A 75 18.02 3.62 -21.60
CA LEU A 75 19.49 3.76 -21.58
C LEU A 75 19.93 5.18 -21.25
N PHE A 76 19.13 6.18 -21.66
CA PHE A 76 19.41 7.59 -21.41
C PHE A 76 18.78 8.13 -20.13
N ARG A 77 18.14 7.28 -19.31
CA ARG A 77 17.65 7.66 -17.99
C ARG A 77 18.73 7.42 -16.94
N GLU A 78 18.76 8.26 -15.93
CA GLU A 78 19.60 8.03 -14.76
C GLU A 78 19.14 6.77 -14.01
N PRO A 79 20.06 5.89 -13.57
CA PRO A 79 19.69 4.68 -12.84
C PRO A 79 19.18 5.00 -11.44
N ALA A 80 18.08 4.35 -11.03
CA ALA A 80 17.48 4.51 -9.69
C ALA A 80 18.19 3.67 -8.60
N THR A 81 19.50 3.46 -8.72
CA THR A 81 20.30 2.63 -7.80
C THR A 81 20.90 3.48 -6.68
N ILE A 82 20.68 3.07 -5.43
CA ILE A 82 21.37 3.64 -4.26
C ILE A 82 22.69 2.91 -4.00
N ASN A 83 23.72 3.61 -3.52
CA ASN A 83 25.01 3.00 -3.20
C ASN A 83 25.04 2.39 -1.78
N TYR A 84 24.40 1.24 -1.60
CA TYR A 84 24.48 0.50 -0.33
C TYR A 84 25.89 -0.09 -0.15
N PRO A 85 26.55 0.05 1.01
CA PRO A 85 26.05 0.44 2.34
C PRO A 85 26.22 1.91 2.74
N PHE A 86 26.79 2.75 1.87
CA PHE A 86 27.09 4.16 2.16
C PHE A 86 25.83 5.04 2.12
N GLU A 87 24.90 4.71 1.23
CA GLU A 87 23.58 5.30 1.10
C GLU A 87 22.53 4.24 1.44
N LYS A 88 21.57 4.57 2.31
CA LYS A 88 20.48 3.67 2.72
C LYS A 88 19.14 4.21 2.22
N GLY A 89 18.22 3.30 1.94
CA GLY A 89 16.86 3.68 1.55
C GLY A 89 16.15 4.47 2.66
N PRO A 90 15.17 5.32 2.32
CA PRO A 90 14.38 6.03 3.31
C PRO A 90 13.49 5.04 4.09
N LEU A 91 13.68 4.96 5.40
CA LEU A 91 12.83 4.16 6.30
C LEU A 91 11.80 5.06 6.97
N SER A 92 10.56 4.57 7.08
CA SER A 92 9.54 5.25 7.89
C SER A 92 9.82 5.04 9.39
N PRO A 93 9.38 5.95 10.29
CA PRO A 93 9.48 5.73 11.74
C PRO A 93 8.68 4.52 12.26
N ARG A 94 7.82 3.92 11.44
CA ARG A 94 7.02 2.72 11.75
C ARG A 94 7.60 1.45 11.12
N PHE A 95 8.85 1.51 10.68
CA PHE A 95 9.52 0.33 10.13
C PHE A 95 9.63 -0.73 11.23
N ARG A 96 9.26 -1.97 10.88
CA ARG A 96 9.28 -3.12 11.78
C ARG A 96 10.61 -3.85 11.61
N GLY A 97 11.42 -3.92 12.66
CA GLY A 97 12.79 -4.41 12.62
C GLY A 97 13.11 -5.44 13.72
N GLU A 98 14.28 -5.29 14.31
CA GLU A 98 14.78 -6.18 15.36
C GLU A 98 14.11 -5.87 16.70
N HIS A 99 13.62 -6.93 17.36
CA HIS A 99 12.91 -6.77 18.62
C HIS A 99 13.86 -6.39 19.75
N ALA A 100 13.48 -5.38 20.54
CA ALA A 100 14.24 -4.93 21.71
C ALA A 100 13.33 -4.71 22.93
N LEU A 101 13.86 -5.04 24.11
CA LEU A 101 13.20 -4.77 25.40
C LEU A 101 13.64 -3.42 25.93
N ARG A 102 12.67 -2.54 26.18
CA ARG A 102 12.90 -1.20 26.72
C ARG A 102 12.88 -1.19 28.25
N ARG A 103 13.63 -0.24 28.80
CA ARG A 103 13.64 0.10 30.23
C ARG A 103 12.90 1.41 30.48
N TYR A 104 12.46 1.62 31.71
CA TYR A 104 12.02 2.93 32.19
C TYR A 104 13.22 3.88 32.32
N PRO A 105 12.99 5.20 32.41
CA PRO A 105 14.05 6.17 32.68
C PRO A 105 14.79 5.93 34.00
N SER A 106 14.17 5.23 34.96
CA SER A 106 14.78 4.79 36.21
C SER A 106 15.77 3.62 36.06
N GLY A 107 15.88 3.02 34.87
CA GLY A 107 16.70 1.84 34.59
C GLY A 107 16.01 0.49 34.79
N GLU A 108 14.82 0.50 35.39
CA GLU A 108 14.02 -0.71 35.61
C GLU A 108 13.40 -1.24 34.31
N GLU A 109 13.27 -2.55 34.13
CA GLU A 109 12.62 -3.12 32.95
C GLU A 109 11.11 -2.82 32.90
N ARG A 110 10.61 -2.55 31.69
CA ARG A 110 9.18 -2.26 31.50
C ARG A 110 8.30 -3.51 31.58
N CYS A 111 8.85 -4.68 31.27
CA CYS A 111 8.11 -5.92 31.22
C CYS A 111 7.54 -6.30 32.60
N ILE A 112 6.22 -6.44 32.69
CA ILE A 112 5.50 -6.88 33.89
C ILE A 112 5.04 -8.35 33.78
N ALA A 113 5.66 -9.11 32.86
CA ALA A 113 5.36 -10.51 32.57
C ALA A 113 3.85 -10.80 32.28
N CYS A 114 3.13 -9.87 31.65
CA CYS A 114 1.68 -9.97 31.42
C CYS A 114 1.26 -11.13 30.49
N LYS A 115 2.19 -11.67 29.69
CA LYS A 115 1.96 -12.75 28.71
C LYS A 115 0.97 -12.43 27.58
N LEU A 116 0.53 -11.18 27.43
CA LEU A 116 -0.32 -10.78 26.30
C LEU A 116 0.41 -10.91 24.96
N CYS A 117 1.70 -10.55 24.93
CA CYS A 117 2.52 -10.65 23.71
C CYS A 117 2.70 -12.10 23.23
N GLU A 118 2.75 -13.06 24.17
CA GLU A 118 2.80 -14.50 23.86
C GLU A 118 1.46 -14.98 23.29
N ALA A 119 0.35 -14.55 23.88
CA ALA A 119 -0.99 -14.94 23.42
C ALA A 119 -1.37 -14.36 22.05
N ILE A 120 -0.96 -13.13 21.74
CA ILE A 120 -1.28 -12.47 20.46
C ILE A 120 -0.34 -12.87 19.32
N CYS A 121 0.81 -13.46 19.63
CA CYS A 121 1.81 -13.79 18.61
C CYS A 121 1.25 -14.86 17.64
N PRO A 122 1.03 -14.53 16.36
CA PRO A 122 0.37 -15.44 15.43
C PRO A 122 1.23 -16.68 15.10
N ALA A 123 2.57 -16.55 15.21
CA ALA A 123 3.52 -17.63 14.99
C ALA A 123 4.01 -18.29 16.29
N GLN A 124 3.48 -17.89 17.45
CA GLN A 124 3.88 -18.40 18.76
C GLN A 124 5.42 -18.42 18.96
N ALA A 125 6.08 -17.34 18.53
CA ALA A 125 7.54 -17.22 18.54
C ALA A 125 8.11 -16.84 19.92
N ILE A 126 7.26 -16.38 20.84
CA ILE A 126 7.67 -15.85 22.15
C ILE A 126 7.36 -16.90 23.21
N THR A 127 8.28 -17.11 24.14
CA THR A 127 8.06 -17.94 25.34
C THR A 127 8.40 -17.14 26.58
N ILE A 128 7.45 -17.07 27.54
CA ILE A 128 7.58 -16.23 28.73
C ILE A 128 7.35 -17.04 30.01
N GLU A 129 8.33 -17.02 30.90
CA GLU A 129 8.23 -17.54 32.27
C GLU A 129 8.29 -16.38 33.27
N ALA A 130 7.43 -16.42 34.28
CA ALA A 130 7.21 -15.31 35.20
C ALA A 130 7.34 -15.77 36.64
N GLU A 131 8.18 -15.09 37.42
CA GLU A 131 8.37 -15.36 38.84
C GLU A 131 8.35 -14.04 39.63
N PRO A 132 7.93 -14.06 40.91
CA PRO A 132 8.06 -12.90 41.78
C PRO A 132 9.53 -12.62 42.09
N ARG A 133 9.97 -11.38 41.88
CA ARG A 133 11.28 -10.87 42.31
C ARG A 133 11.32 -10.76 43.84
N ALA A 134 12.52 -10.69 44.42
CA ALA A 134 12.73 -10.41 45.83
C ALA A 134 12.00 -9.14 46.34
N ASP A 135 11.80 -8.15 45.45
CA ASP A 135 11.09 -6.90 45.75
C ASP A 135 9.55 -7.03 45.70
N GLY A 136 9.03 -8.24 45.48
CA GLY A 136 7.59 -8.51 45.33
C GLY A 136 7.01 -8.09 43.97
N SER A 137 7.82 -7.50 43.08
CA SER A 137 7.41 -7.16 41.72
C SER A 137 7.41 -8.40 40.81
N ARG A 138 6.48 -8.44 39.84
CA ARG A 138 6.34 -9.58 38.93
C ARG A 138 7.16 -9.37 37.66
N ARG A 139 8.19 -10.20 37.45
CA ARG A 139 9.17 -10.07 36.37
C ARG A 139 9.33 -11.37 35.59
N THR A 140 9.96 -11.26 34.42
CA THR A 140 10.25 -12.42 33.57
C THR A 140 11.59 -13.02 33.95
N THR A 141 11.63 -14.33 34.21
CA THR A 141 12.88 -15.08 34.39
C THR A 141 13.46 -15.52 33.05
N ARG A 142 12.57 -15.90 32.14
CA ARG A 142 12.89 -16.27 30.77
C ARG A 142 12.00 -15.51 29.80
N TYR A 143 12.63 -14.85 28.84
CA TYR A 143 11.97 -14.13 27.77
C TYR A 143 12.75 -14.38 26.48
N ASP A 144 12.29 -15.36 25.71
CA ASP A 144 12.96 -15.78 24.49
C ASP A 144 12.06 -15.51 23.29
N ILE A 145 12.66 -14.95 22.23
CA ILE A 145 12.01 -14.75 20.93
C ILE A 145 12.80 -15.52 19.89
N ASP A 146 12.11 -16.46 19.24
CA ASP A 146 12.66 -17.16 18.10
C ASP A 146 12.49 -16.33 16.82
N MET A 147 13.57 -15.68 16.39
CA MET A 147 13.59 -14.86 15.16
C MET A 147 13.33 -15.66 13.89
N THR A 148 13.44 -17.00 13.93
CA THR A 148 13.13 -17.86 12.79
C THR A 148 11.63 -18.12 12.65
N LYS A 149 10.88 -18.07 13.75
CA LYS A 149 9.41 -18.18 13.76
C LYS A 149 8.74 -16.82 13.61
N CYS A 150 9.38 -15.74 14.06
CA CYS A 150 8.79 -14.41 14.03
C CYS A 150 8.51 -13.93 12.59
N ILE A 151 7.29 -13.47 12.34
CA ILE A 151 6.86 -12.93 11.04
C ILE A 151 6.92 -11.39 10.95
N TYR A 152 7.50 -10.72 11.94
CA TYR A 152 7.65 -9.26 12.00
C TYR A 152 6.34 -8.47 11.80
N CYS A 153 5.23 -8.98 12.35
CA CYS A 153 3.91 -8.34 12.24
C CYS A 153 3.73 -7.13 13.18
N GLY A 154 4.51 -7.06 14.27
CA GLY A 154 4.44 -5.98 15.26
C GLY A 154 3.25 -6.00 16.23
N PHE A 155 2.44 -7.07 16.24
CA PHE A 155 1.33 -7.20 17.20
C PHE A 155 1.80 -7.19 18.66
N CYS A 156 3.01 -7.67 18.92
CA CYS A 156 3.58 -7.69 20.25
C CYS A 156 3.80 -6.28 20.82
N GLN A 157 4.16 -5.31 19.96
CA GLN A 157 4.31 -3.90 20.33
C GLN A 157 2.98 -3.25 20.65
N GLU A 158 1.96 -3.46 19.81
CA GLU A 158 0.64 -2.87 19.98
C GLU A 158 -0.15 -3.49 21.14
N ALA A 159 0.07 -4.78 21.42
CA ALA A 159 -0.58 -5.48 22.52
C ALA A 159 0.08 -5.23 23.89
N CYS A 160 1.28 -4.67 23.94
CA CYS A 160 1.99 -4.47 25.20
C CYS A 160 1.37 -3.29 25.98
N PRO A 161 0.79 -3.51 27.17
CA PRO A 161 0.13 -2.42 27.91
C PRO A 161 1.10 -1.39 28.52
N VAL A 162 2.40 -1.69 28.50
CA VAL A 162 3.48 -0.91 29.17
C VAL A 162 4.62 -0.54 28.21
N ASP A 163 4.43 -0.79 26.90
CA ASP A 163 5.42 -0.57 25.84
C ASP A 163 6.80 -1.17 26.16
N ALA A 164 6.81 -2.43 26.63
CA ALA A 164 8.03 -3.13 27.02
C ALA A 164 8.81 -3.69 25.84
N ILE A 165 8.12 -4.31 24.88
CA ILE A 165 8.71 -4.82 23.64
C ILE A 165 8.43 -3.84 22.51
N VAL A 166 9.47 -3.55 21.73
CA VAL A 166 9.37 -2.81 20.48
C VAL A 166 10.11 -3.53 19.36
N GLU A 167 9.76 -3.16 18.13
CA GLU A 167 10.44 -3.53 16.89
C GLU A 167 11.55 -2.56 16.46
#